data_AF-A0A656JXS6-F1
#
_entry.id   AF-A0A656JXS6-F1
#
_cell.length_a   1.000
_cell.length_b   1.000
_cell.length_c   1.000
_cell.angle_alpha   90.00
_cell.angle_beta   90.00
_cell.angle_gamma   90.00
#
_symmetry.space_group_name_H-M   'P 1'
#
loop_
_entity.id
_entity.type
_entity.pdbx_description
1 polymer ?
#
loop_
_entity_poly.entity_id
_entity_poly.type
_entity_poly.pdbx_seq_one_letter_code
_entity_poly.pdbx_strand_id
1 'polypeptide(L)'
;MPIRLAVALLKDTKGRISLELPIEGDLNNPQFSVMPIVWQTLRNLVLRAAQAPFKMLGGLVAGGSSEDLGSVSFAPGASDLSAEAQKALDKLSAALKERPDLKLEIEGTSAASSDGPLIAQQRLEREYQYTYYKILQRRGDKVPARAGLIQVPDDEKAPMLEGIYRARLKQQPPAEWANLGKEQRAGQMRAALLKFWSGNELLLRELGQSRASSIKDYLVDTGKLEDARVYFVDARLGQAQPDGKVVSPLHLDSE
;
A
#
# COMPACT_ATOMS: atom_id res chain seq x y z
N MET A 1 23.86 -9.50 6.92
CA MET A 1 22.71 -8.61 6.71
C MET A 1 22.24 -7.91 8.00
N PRO A 2 21.95 -8.56 9.15
CA PRO A 2 21.31 -7.87 10.29
C PRO A 2 22.16 -6.75 10.93
N ILE A 3 23.48 -6.91 10.90
CA ILE A 3 24.41 -6.00 11.58
C ILE A 3 24.53 -4.65 10.83
N ARG A 4 24.49 -4.65 9.48
CA ARG A 4 24.57 -3.40 8.70
C ARG A 4 23.36 -2.52 8.95
N LEU A 5 22.17 -3.10 8.86
CA LEU A 5 20.91 -2.42 9.16
C LEU A 5 20.89 -1.88 10.59
N ALA A 6 21.33 -2.69 11.56
CA ALA A 6 21.41 -2.25 12.95
C ALA A 6 22.37 -1.07 13.11
N VAL A 7 23.55 -1.09 12.48
CA VAL A 7 24.49 0.05 12.52
C VAL A 7 23.91 1.28 11.83
N ALA A 8 23.27 1.14 10.66
CA ALA A 8 22.62 2.23 9.93
C ALA A 8 21.49 2.88 10.73
N LEU A 9 20.75 2.10 11.52
CA LEU A 9 19.72 2.61 12.44
C LEU A 9 20.31 3.45 13.58
N LEU A 10 21.51 3.11 14.05
CA LEU A 10 22.20 3.81 15.14
C LEU A 10 22.88 5.11 14.66
N LYS A 11 23.30 5.14 13.40
CA LYS A 11 24.13 6.20 12.84
C LYS A 11 23.31 7.44 12.48
N ASP A 12 23.73 8.61 12.96
CA ASP A 12 23.13 9.89 12.60
C ASP A 12 23.58 10.40 11.21
N THR A 13 23.10 11.59 10.85
CA THR A 13 23.44 12.29 9.60
C THR A 13 24.93 12.62 9.44
N LYS A 14 25.70 12.61 10.53
CA LYS A 14 27.15 12.87 10.57
C LYS A 14 27.98 11.59 10.67
N GLY A 15 27.36 10.42 10.59
CA GLY A 15 28.06 9.16 10.72
C GLY A 15 28.33 8.73 12.18
N ARG A 16 27.72 9.39 13.17
CA ARG A 16 28.02 9.19 14.59
C ARG A 16 26.93 8.36 15.27
N ILE A 17 27.35 7.57 16.26
CA ILE A 17 26.46 6.84 17.16
C ILE A 17 26.59 7.50 18.52
N SER A 18 25.58 8.26 18.92
CA SER A 18 25.53 8.91 20.23
C SER A 18 24.86 8.01 21.25
N LEU A 19 25.54 7.79 22.38
CA LEU A 19 25.07 6.97 23.49
C LEU A 19 25.18 7.77 24.79
N GLU A 20 24.08 7.89 25.51
CA GLU A 20 24.08 8.38 26.88
C GLU A 20 24.16 7.18 27.82
N LEU A 21 25.27 7.05 28.54
CA LEU A 21 25.51 5.96 29.46
C LEU A 21 25.41 6.49 30.89
N PRO A 22 24.49 5.97 31.72
CA PRO A 22 24.51 6.25 33.14
C PRO A 22 25.73 5.54 33.74
N ILE A 23 26.78 6.30 34.03
CA ILE A 23 27.95 5.83 34.74
C ILE A 23 27.78 6.15 36.22
N GLU A 24 27.42 5.14 37.01
CA GLU A 24 27.44 5.22 38.47
C GLU A 24 28.71 4.54 38.97
N GLY A 25 29.59 5.29 39.65
CA GLY A 25 30.83 4.76 40.21
C GLY A 25 31.78 5.84 40.74
N ASP A 26 32.58 5.49 41.74
CA ASP A 26 33.63 6.36 42.26
C ASP A 26 34.84 6.32 41.31
N LEU A 27 35.16 7.48 40.72
CA LEU A 27 36.31 7.67 39.82
C LEU A 27 37.65 7.34 40.50
N ASN A 28 37.68 7.25 41.84
CA ASN A 28 38.88 6.94 42.62
C ASN A 28 39.08 5.43 42.89
N ASN A 29 38.21 4.55 42.38
CA ASN A 29 38.34 3.11 42.57
C ASN A 29 39.20 2.47 41.45
N PRO A 30 40.39 1.91 41.75
CA PRO A 30 41.30 1.31 40.76
C PRO A 30 40.78 0.03 40.09
N GLN A 31 39.64 -0.53 40.53
CA GLN A 31 38.96 -1.65 39.85
C GLN A 31 37.81 -1.22 38.92
N PHE A 32 37.58 0.09 38.75
CA PHE A 32 36.52 0.60 37.89
C PHE A 32 36.85 0.34 36.40
N SER A 33 36.06 -0.52 35.74
CA SER A 33 36.21 -0.81 34.30
C SER A 33 34.97 -0.38 33.52
N VAL A 34 35.14 0.63 32.66
CA VAL A 34 34.05 1.20 31.84
C VAL A 34 33.83 0.41 30.55
N MET A 35 34.90 -0.20 30.03
CA MET A 35 34.90 -0.85 28.72
C MET A 35 33.88 -2.00 28.58
N PRO A 36 33.68 -2.90 29.57
CA PRO A 36 32.68 -3.96 29.46
C PRO A 36 31.24 -3.43 29.38
N ILE A 37 30.92 -2.36 30.11
CA ILE A 37 29.59 -1.75 30.16
C ILE A 37 29.26 -1.07 28.83
N VAL A 38 30.23 -0.34 28.27
CA VAL A 38 30.12 0.27 26.94
C VAL A 38 29.87 -0.81 25.87
N TRP A 39 30.61 -1.92 25.92
CA TRP A 39 30.41 -3.01 24.95
C TRP A 39 29.06 -3.71 25.09
N GLN A 40 28.59 -3.94 26.33
CA GLN A 40 27.30 -4.57 26.60
C GLN A 40 26.13 -3.69 26.15
N THR A 41 26.20 -2.38 26.40
CA THR A 41 25.16 -1.43 25.97
C THR A 41 25.09 -1.30 24.46
N LEU A 42 26.25 -1.20 23.78
CA LEU A 42 26.33 -1.26 22.32
C LEU A 42 25.71 -2.54 21.76
N ARG A 43 26.08 -3.71 22.31
CA ARG A 43 25.54 -5.01 21.87
C ARG A 43 24.02 -5.06 22.02
N ASN A 44 23.49 -4.61 23.17
CA ASN A 44 22.06 -4.59 23.42
C ASN A 44 21.31 -3.63 22.49
N LEU A 45 21.91 -2.49 22.17
CA LEU A 45 21.31 -1.52 21.27
C LEU A 45 21.25 -2.03 19.83
N VAL A 46 22.34 -2.64 19.34
CA VAL A 46 22.38 -3.33 18.03
C VAL A 46 21.34 -4.44 17.96
N LEU A 47 21.21 -5.25 19.03
CA LEU A 47 20.22 -6.32 19.09
C LEU A 47 18.79 -5.77 18.98
N ARG A 48 18.47 -4.70 19.72
CA ARG A 48 17.15 -4.05 19.67
C ARG A 48 16.85 -3.42 18.31
N ALA A 49 17.84 -2.76 17.71
CA ALA A 49 17.73 -2.18 16.37
C ALA A 49 17.42 -3.25 15.32
N ALA A 50 18.08 -4.41 15.40
CA ALA A 50 17.81 -5.53 14.50
C ALA A 50 16.43 -6.19 14.73
N GLN A 51 15.96 -6.25 15.97
CA GLN A 51 14.68 -6.90 16.31
C GLN A 51 13.46 -6.03 16.03
N ALA A 52 13.58 -4.71 16.17
CA ALA A 52 12.46 -3.79 16.07
C ALA A 52 12.86 -2.47 15.36
N PRO A 53 13.24 -2.55 14.07
CA PRO A 53 13.83 -1.43 13.34
C PRO A 53 12.91 -0.20 13.30
N PHE A 54 11.62 -0.38 13.00
CA PHE A 54 10.65 0.72 12.96
C PHE A 54 10.31 1.31 14.33
N LYS A 55 10.33 0.50 15.41
CA LYS A 55 10.13 1.01 16.76
C LYS A 55 11.27 1.93 17.19
N MET A 56 12.50 1.61 16.75
CA MET A 56 13.65 2.48 16.99
C MET A 56 13.50 3.81 16.25
N LEU A 57 13.06 3.79 14.99
CA LEU A 57 12.78 5.02 14.22
C LEU A 57 11.67 5.87 14.86
N GLY A 58 10.59 5.24 15.31
CA GLY A 58 9.48 5.94 15.97
C GLY A 58 9.88 6.67 17.26
N GLY A 59 10.88 6.15 17.99
CA GLY A 59 11.42 6.80 19.18
C GLY A 59 12.24 8.07 18.92
N LEU A 60 12.63 8.34 17.67
CA LEU A 60 13.43 9.53 17.30
C LEU A 60 12.58 10.78 17.07
N VAL A 61 11.28 10.61 16.80
CA VAL A 61 10.39 11.73 16.45
C VAL A 61 9.73 12.29 17.71
N ALA A 62 9.68 13.62 17.83
CA ALA A 62 9.07 14.31 18.97
C ALA A 62 7.60 13.85 19.19
N GLY A 63 7.29 13.38 20.41
CA GLY A 63 5.98 12.81 20.75
C GLY A 63 5.87 11.29 20.65
N GLY A 64 7.01 10.58 20.53
CA GLY A 64 7.20 9.12 20.49
C GLY A 64 6.01 8.25 20.88
N SER A 65 5.08 8.06 19.94
CA SER A 65 4.06 7.02 20.02
C SER A 65 4.64 5.74 19.46
N SER A 66 4.27 4.59 20.04
CA SER A 66 4.60 3.26 19.54
C SER A 66 3.84 2.90 18.25
N GLU A 67 3.52 3.90 17.42
CA GLU A 67 2.80 3.69 16.16
C GLU A 67 3.60 2.74 15.28
N ASP A 68 2.89 1.80 14.68
CA ASP A 68 3.48 0.81 13.80
C ASP A 68 3.82 1.47 12.46
N LEU A 69 5.04 2.03 12.38
CA LEU A 69 5.58 2.63 11.16
C LEU A 69 6.02 1.57 10.13
N GLY A 70 5.95 0.28 10.47
CA GLY A 70 6.36 -0.82 9.60
C GLY A 70 5.27 -1.23 8.61
N SER A 71 4.14 -0.53 8.55
CA SER A 71 3.07 -0.85 7.61
C SER A 71 2.15 0.33 7.30
N VAL A 72 1.43 0.21 6.19
CA VAL A 72 0.39 1.17 5.78
C VAL A 72 -0.90 0.42 5.51
N SER A 73 -2.01 0.90 6.07
CA SER A 73 -3.33 0.30 5.92
C SER A 73 -4.15 1.05 4.87
N PHE A 74 -4.78 0.30 3.96
CA PHE A 74 -5.64 0.84 2.91
C PHE A 74 -7.08 0.37 3.06
N ALA A 75 -8.01 1.24 2.65
CA ALA A 75 -9.40 0.86 2.50
C ALA A 75 -9.56 -0.17 1.36
N PRO A 76 -10.57 -1.07 1.46
CA PRO A 76 -10.88 -2.04 0.42
C PRO A 76 -11.06 -1.40 -0.96
N GLY A 77 -10.42 -1.96 -1.99
CA GLY A 77 -10.53 -1.52 -3.38
C GLY A 77 -9.95 -0.12 -3.68
N ALA A 78 -9.25 0.49 -2.73
CA ALA A 78 -8.69 1.83 -2.84
C ALA A 78 -7.17 1.84 -2.64
N SER A 79 -6.51 2.81 -3.27
CA SER A 79 -5.09 3.09 -3.12
C SER A 79 -4.80 4.44 -2.47
N ASP A 80 -5.83 5.23 -2.16
CA ASP A 80 -5.64 6.52 -1.49
C ASP A 80 -5.19 6.32 -0.04
N LEU A 81 -4.24 7.16 0.39
CA LEU A 81 -3.73 7.16 1.76
C LEU A 81 -4.71 7.89 2.68
N SER A 82 -5.12 7.23 3.78
CA SER A 82 -5.93 7.88 4.82
C SER A 82 -5.12 8.95 5.57
N ALA A 83 -5.82 9.84 6.30
CA ALA A 83 -5.14 10.86 7.10
C ALA A 83 -4.20 10.25 8.17
N GLU A 84 -4.56 9.09 8.71
CA GLU A 84 -3.73 8.34 9.66
C GLU A 84 -2.48 7.76 8.98
N ALA A 85 -2.65 7.19 7.78
CA ALA A 85 -1.53 6.69 6.98
C ALA A 85 -0.55 7.81 6.61
N GLN A 86 -1.07 8.97 6.19
CA GLN A 86 -0.26 10.15 5.88
C GLN A 86 0.56 10.62 7.10
N LYS A 87 -0.06 10.73 8.27
CA LYS A 87 0.65 11.08 9.52
C LYS A 87 1.74 10.08 9.89
N ALA A 88 1.49 8.78 9.71
CA ALA A 88 2.50 7.76 9.94
C ALA A 88 3.68 7.89 8.96
N LEU A 89 3.38 8.14 7.68
CA LEU A 89 4.40 8.37 6.66
C LEU A 89 5.18 9.67 6.88
N ASP A 90 4.56 10.72 7.42
CA ASP A 90 5.26 11.95 7.82
C ASP A 90 6.32 11.65 8.88
N LYS A 91 5.94 10.94 9.95
CA LYS A 91 6.87 10.51 11.01
C LYS A 91 7.97 9.62 10.46
N LEU A 92 7.63 8.64 9.62
CA LEU A 92 8.59 7.75 8.99
C LEU A 92 9.60 8.54 8.13
N SER A 93 9.12 9.48 7.31
CA SER A 93 9.98 10.31 6.47
C SER A 93 10.92 11.18 7.30
N ALA A 94 10.46 11.75 8.41
CA ALA A 94 11.29 12.51 9.34
C ALA A 94 12.38 11.63 9.96
N ALA A 95 12.03 10.43 10.43
CA ALA A 95 13.00 9.49 11.00
C ALA A 95 14.03 8.99 9.97
N LEU A 96 13.61 8.74 8.72
CA LEU A 96 14.50 8.34 7.63
C LEU A 96 15.48 9.46 7.21
N LYS A 97 15.12 10.73 7.38
CA LYS A 97 16.05 11.85 7.16
C LYS A 97 17.17 11.90 8.18
N GLU A 98 16.88 11.53 9.43
CA GLU A 98 17.89 11.42 10.49
C GLU A 98 18.84 10.21 10.32
N ARG A 99 18.50 9.29 9.41
CA ARG A 99 19.20 8.03 9.15
C ARG A 99 19.47 7.86 7.65
N PRO A 100 20.43 8.61 7.06
CA PRO A 100 20.61 8.69 5.61
C PRO A 100 21.00 7.36 4.94
N ASP A 101 21.66 6.47 5.69
CA ASP A 101 22.07 5.15 5.20
C ASP A 101 20.90 4.16 5.01
N LEU A 102 19.72 4.48 5.54
CA LEU A 102 18.57 3.59 5.45
C LEU A 102 17.83 3.77 4.13
N LYS A 103 17.39 2.64 3.58
CA LYS A 103 16.48 2.56 2.46
C LYS A 103 15.16 1.97 2.93
N LEU A 104 14.07 2.39 2.29
CA LEU A 104 12.73 1.87 2.53
C LEU A 104 12.30 1.02 1.33
N GLU A 105 11.88 -0.19 1.63
CA GLU A 105 11.25 -1.11 0.70
C GLU A 105 9.75 -1.19 0.97
N ILE A 106 8.97 -1.06 -0.09
CA ILE A 106 7.51 -1.06 -0.05
C ILE A 106 7.02 -2.34 -0.72
N GLU A 107 6.20 -3.10 0.00
CA GLU A 107 5.54 -4.29 -0.51
C GLU A 107 4.04 -4.02 -0.67
N GLY A 108 3.64 -3.73 -1.91
CA GLY A 108 2.25 -3.43 -2.24
C GLY A 108 1.35 -4.64 -2.00
N THR A 109 0.30 -4.52 -1.20
CA THR A 109 -0.55 -5.67 -0.86
C THR A 109 -2.01 -5.43 -1.25
N SER A 110 -2.64 -6.44 -1.83
CA SER A 110 -4.09 -6.51 -2.07
C SER A 110 -4.67 -7.82 -1.56
N ALA A 111 -5.96 -7.85 -1.25
CA ALA A 111 -6.66 -9.01 -0.73
C ALA A 111 -7.88 -9.34 -1.58
N ALA A 112 -7.92 -10.53 -2.17
CA ALA A 112 -9.02 -10.96 -3.04
C ALA A 112 -10.39 -10.91 -2.35
N SER A 113 -10.44 -11.18 -1.03
CA SER A 113 -11.69 -11.23 -0.27
C SER A 113 -12.37 -9.87 -0.09
N SER A 114 -11.60 -8.81 0.20
CA SER A 114 -12.14 -7.46 0.43
C SER A 114 -12.02 -6.55 -0.79
N ASP A 115 -10.91 -6.62 -1.54
CA ASP A 115 -10.66 -5.76 -2.69
C ASP A 115 -11.40 -6.27 -3.94
N GLY A 116 -11.42 -7.59 -4.15
CA GLY A 116 -11.92 -8.22 -5.37
C GLY A 116 -13.31 -7.75 -5.80
N PRO A 117 -14.33 -7.83 -4.94
CA PRO A 117 -15.68 -7.37 -5.28
C PRO A 117 -15.75 -5.89 -5.66
N LEU A 118 -14.92 -5.03 -5.07
CA LEU A 118 -14.92 -3.58 -5.33
C LEU A 118 -14.18 -3.25 -6.61
N ILE A 119 -13.02 -3.87 -6.86
CA ILE A 119 -12.30 -3.71 -8.13
C ILE A 119 -13.16 -4.21 -9.29
N ALA A 120 -13.90 -5.30 -9.11
CA ALA A 120 -14.81 -5.81 -10.13
C ALA A 120 -15.93 -4.81 -10.46
N GLN A 121 -16.49 -4.14 -9.44
CA GLN A 121 -17.50 -3.08 -9.65
C GLN A 121 -16.92 -1.88 -10.37
N GLN A 122 -15.76 -1.39 -9.94
CA GLN A 122 -15.05 -0.30 -10.62
C GLN A 122 -14.73 -0.67 -12.08
N ARG A 123 -14.34 -1.93 -12.32
CA ARG A 123 -14.06 -2.41 -13.66
C ARG A 123 -15.31 -2.41 -14.53
N LEU A 124 -16.43 -2.92 -14.01
CA LEU A 124 -17.70 -2.90 -14.71
C LEU A 124 -18.16 -1.48 -15.04
N GLU A 125 -18.00 -0.54 -14.10
CA GLU A 125 -18.35 0.87 -14.33
C GLU A 125 -17.52 1.47 -15.47
N ARG A 126 -16.20 1.19 -15.52
CA ARG A 126 -15.35 1.62 -16.65
C ARG A 126 -15.80 1.03 -17.99
N GLU A 127 -16.29 -0.20 -18.01
CA GLU A 127 -16.84 -0.82 -19.22
C GLU A 127 -18.14 -0.16 -19.67
N TYR A 128 -19.01 0.24 -18.74
CA TYR A 128 -20.18 1.06 -19.06
C TYR A 128 -19.74 2.40 -19.64
N GLN A 129 -18.87 3.13 -18.95
CA GLN A 129 -18.37 4.43 -19.42
C GLN A 129 -17.81 4.34 -20.84
N TYR A 130 -16.95 3.35 -21.11
CA TYR A 130 -16.37 3.14 -22.43
C TYR A 130 -17.40 2.80 -23.51
N THR A 131 -18.35 1.93 -23.19
CA THR A 131 -19.38 1.50 -24.14
C THR A 131 -20.35 2.65 -24.44
N TYR A 132 -20.77 3.39 -23.41
CA TYR A 132 -21.67 4.54 -23.56
C TYR A 132 -20.99 5.68 -24.33
N TYR A 133 -19.72 5.96 -24.02
CA TYR A 133 -18.89 6.91 -24.78
C TYR A 133 -18.92 6.61 -26.29
N LYS A 134 -18.74 5.34 -26.68
CA LYS A 134 -18.80 4.94 -28.09
C LYS A 134 -20.18 5.09 -28.72
N ILE A 135 -21.25 4.84 -27.96
CA ILE A 135 -22.63 5.00 -28.44
C ILE A 135 -22.89 6.48 -28.75
N LEU A 136 -22.55 7.38 -27.81
CA LEU A 136 -22.70 8.82 -27.97
C LEU A 136 -21.90 9.36 -29.17
N GLN A 137 -20.64 8.92 -29.32
CA GLN A 137 -19.82 9.29 -30.48
C GLN A 137 -20.45 8.88 -31.82
N ARG A 138 -21.01 7.67 -31.90
CA ARG A 138 -21.67 7.19 -33.12
C ARG A 138 -22.97 7.92 -33.42
N ARG A 139 -23.67 8.41 -32.38
CA ARG A 139 -24.87 9.24 -32.51
C ARG A 139 -24.54 10.69 -32.89
N GLY A 140 -23.27 11.11 -32.77
CA GLY A 140 -22.82 12.46 -33.04
C GLY A 140 -22.99 13.42 -31.85
N ASP A 141 -23.19 12.90 -30.65
CA ASP A 141 -23.32 13.74 -29.46
C ASP A 141 -21.98 14.30 -29.00
N LYS A 142 -22.04 15.39 -28.22
CA LYS A 142 -20.87 15.92 -27.53
C LYS A 142 -20.44 14.94 -26.43
N VAL A 143 -19.19 14.49 -26.48
CA VAL A 143 -18.56 13.65 -25.47
C VAL A 143 -17.35 14.37 -24.85
N PRO A 144 -17.00 14.09 -23.59
CA PRO A 144 -15.81 14.64 -22.95
C PRO A 144 -14.51 14.09 -23.57
N ALA A 145 -13.37 14.62 -23.11
CA ALA A 145 -12.05 14.21 -23.60
C ALA A 145 -11.72 12.73 -23.33
N ARG A 146 -12.30 12.12 -22.29
CA ARG A 146 -12.06 10.72 -21.93
C ARG A 146 -13.34 10.05 -21.43
N ALA A 147 -13.50 8.76 -21.71
CA ALA A 147 -14.68 7.99 -21.32
C ALA A 147 -14.93 7.98 -19.81
N GLY A 148 -13.87 7.93 -18.99
CA GLY A 148 -13.98 7.90 -17.52
C GLY A 148 -14.62 9.14 -16.88
N LEU A 149 -14.85 10.22 -17.63
CA LEU A 149 -15.55 11.41 -17.16
C LEU A 149 -17.06 11.36 -17.41
N ILE A 150 -17.54 10.34 -18.12
CA ILE A 150 -18.96 10.18 -18.39
C ILE A 150 -19.64 9.55 -17.18
N GLN A 151 -20.77 10.13 -16.78
CA GLN A 151 -21.73 9.47 -15.91
C GLN A 151 -22.74 8.72 -16.78
N VAL A 152 -22.81 7.39 -16.59
CA VAL A 152 -23.73 6.54 -17.36
C VAL A 152 -25.08 6.49 -16.64
N PRO A 153 -26.20 6.88 -17.28
CA PRO A 153 -27.53 6.74 -16.72
C PRO A 153 -27.83 5.28 -16.35
N ASP A 154 -28.52 5.03 -15.23
CA ASP A 154 -28.72 3.66 -14.75
C ASP A 154 -29.64 2.82 -15.66
N ASP A 155 -30.59 3.45 -16.34
CA ASP A 155 -31.46 2.85 -17.35
C ASP A 155 -30.70 2.41 -18.61
N GLU A 156 -29.57 3.06 -18.92
CA GLU A 156 -28.70 2.70 -20.05
C GLU A 156 -27.79 1.49 -19.74
N LYS A 157 -27.54 1.18 -18.46
CA LYS A 157 -26.57 0.12 -18.08
C LYS A 157 -27.04 -1.29 -18.46
N ALA A 158 -28.31 -1.61 -18.24
CA ALA A 158 -28.82 -2.96 -18.45
C ALA A 158 -28.73 -3.44 -19.91
N PRO A 159 -29.10 -2.62 -20.93
CA PRO A 159 -28.89 -2.98 -22.34
C PRO A 159 -27.44 -3.27 -22.73
N MET A 160 -26.47 -2.64 -22.06
CA MET A 160 -25.04 -2.74 -22.40
C MET A 160 -24.39 -4.03 -21.88
N LEU A 161 -24.97 -4.65 -20.86
CA LEU A 161 -24.42 -5.82 -20.18
C LEU A 161 -24.16 -7.00 -21.11
N GLU A 162 -25.07 -7.27 -22.05
CA GLU A 162 -24.90 -8.41 -22.95
C GLU A 162 -23.68 -8.26 -23.87
N GLY A 163 -23.47 -7.05 -24.41
CA GLY A 163 -22.30 -6.73 -25.20
C GLY A 163 -21.00 -6.87 -24.39
N ILE A 164 -21.00 -6.33 -23.17
CA ILE A 164 -19.86 -6.41 -22.24
C ILE A 164 -19.57 -7.88 -21.88
N TYR A 165 -20.61 -8.65 -21.53
CA TYR A 165 -20.52 -10.07 -21.19
C TYR A 165 -19.83 -10.86 -22.30
N ARG A 166 -20.34 -10.76 -23.54
CA ARG A 166 -19.77 -11.45 -24.71
C ARG A 166 -18.34 -11.02 -24.98
N ALA A 167 -18.05 -9.72 -24.89
CA ALA A 167 -16.73 -9.18 -25.18
C ALA A 167 -15.67 -9.62 -24.14
N ARG A 168 -16.06 -9.75 -22.87
CA ARG A 168 -15.14 -9.99 -21.75
C ARG A 168 -15.02 -11.45 -21.36
N LEU A 169 -16.14 -12.17 -21.23
CA LEU A 169 -16.13 -13.61 -20.91
C LEU A 169 -15.94 -14.49 -22.15
N LYS A 170 -15.96 -13.91 -23.36
CA LYS A 170 -15.78 -14.63 -24.63
C LYS A 170 -16.78 -15.77 -24.84
N GLN A 171 -17.97 -15.65 -24.25
CA GLN A 171 -19.02 -16.66 -24.31
C GLN A 171 -20.41 -16.03 -24.49
N GLN A 172 -21.37 -16.84 -24.94
CA GLN A 172 -22.77 -16.46 -25.02
C GLN A 172 -23.42 -16.49 -23.63
N PRO A 173 -24.38 -15.60 -23.32
CA PRO A 173 -25.25 -15.81 -22.17
C PRO A 173 -25.90 -17.20 -22.24
N PRO A 174 -25.98 -17.95 -21.14
CA PRO A 174 -26.62 -19.26 -21.11
C PRO A 174 -28.05 -19.25 -21.67
N ALA A 175 -28.43 -20.32 -22.38
CA ALA A 175 -29.70 -20.39 -23.08
C ALA A 175 -30.90 -20.32 -22.13
N GLU A 176 -30.76 -20.85 -20.91
CA GLU A 176 -31.76 -20.77 -19.85
C GLU A 176 -32.10 -19.32 -19.45
N TRP A 177 -31.17 -18.37 -19.64
CA TRP A 177 -31.43 -16.97 -19.33
C TRP A 177 -32.33 -16.29 -20.37
N ALA A 178 -32.55 -16.90 -21.53
CA ALA A 178 -33.49 -16.38 -22.54
C ALA A 178 -34.93 -16.37 -22.04
N ASN A 179 -35.27 -17.26 -21.09
CA ASN A 179 -36.60 -17.37 -20.50
C ASN A 179 -36.79 -16.45 -19.27
N LEU A 180 -35.73 -15.76 -18.82
CA LEU A 180 -35.81 -14.86 -17.66
C LEU A 180 -36.38 -13.49 -18.05
N GLY A 181 -36.98 -12.80 -17.08
CA GLY A 181 -37.32 -11.38 -17.22
C GLY A 181 -36.08 -10.52 -17.47
N LYS A 182 -36.24 -9.38 -18.16
CA LYS A 182 -35.12 -8.50 -18.55
C LYS A 182 -34.21 -8.12 -17.37
N GLU A 183 -34.79 -7.73 -16.25
CA GLU A 183 -34.05 -7.35 -15.04
C GLU A 183 -33.29 -8.53 -14.43
N GLN A 184 -33.93 -9.69 -14.34
CA GLN A 184 -33.29 -10.91 -13.82
C GLN A 184 -32.10 -11.33 -14.70
N ARG A 185 -32.29 -11.32 -16.03
CA ARG A 185 -31.22 -11.61 -16.99
C ARG A 185 -30.06 -10.62 -16.87
N ALA A 186 -30.34 -9.32 -16.73
CA ALA A 186 -29.33 -8.30 -16.49
C ALA A 186 -28.58 -8.56 -15.16
N GLY A 187 -29.31 -8.90 -14.10
CA GLY A 187 -28.73 -9.28 -12.80
C GLY A 187 -27.76 -10.45 -12.91
N GLN A 188 -28.13 -11.52 -13.64
CA GLN A 188 -27.25 -12.67 -13.86
C GLN A 188 -25.98 -12.32 -14.65
N MET A 189 -26.10 -11.54 -15.73
CA MET A 189 -24.94 -11.08 -16.50
C MET A 189 -24.01 -10.21 -15.66
N ARG A 190 -24.57 -9.29 -14.88
CA ARG A 190 -23.80 -8.45 -13.95
C ARG A 190 -23.07 -9.30 -12.93
N ALA A 191 -23.76 -10.24 -12.27
CA ALA A 191 -23.15 -11.11 -11.27
C ALA A 191 -22.00 -11.95 -11.85
N ALA A 192 -22.18 -12.50 -13.06
CA ALA A 192 -21.14 -13.26 -13.74
C ALA A 192 -19.90 -12.40 -14.09
N LEU A 193 -20.11 -11.17 -14.58
CA LEU A 193 -19.03 -10.21 -14.84
C LEU A 193 -18.27 -9.83 -13.57
N LEU A 194 -19.00 -9.55 -12.48
CA LEU A 194 -18.39 -9.24 -11.19
C LEU A 194 -17.56 -10.41 -10.66
N LYS A 195 -18.10 -11.64 -10.73
CA LYS A 195 -17.38 -12.86 -10.34
C LYS A 195 -16.13 -13.10 -11.18
N PHE A 196 -16.20 -12.83 -12.49
CA PHE A 196 -15.06 -12.99 -13.40
C PHE A 196 -13.89 -12.06 -13.03
N TRP A 197 -14.18 -10.82 -12.62
CA TRP A 197 -13.13 -9.87 -12.24
C TRP A 197 -12.72 -9.92 -10.76
N SER A 198 -13.61 -10.36 -9.86
CA SER A 198 -13.31 -10.30 -8.42
C SER A 198 -12.13 -11.18 -8.01
N GLY A 199 -11.93 -12.29 -8.70
CA GLY A 199 -10.78 -13.18 -8.50
C GLY A 199 -9.62 -12.95 -9.47
N ASN A 200 -9.63 -11.86 -10.24
CA ASN A 200 -8.61 -11.63 -11.26
C ASN A 200 -7.30 -11.16 -10.61
N GLU A 201 -6.27 -12.02 -10.64
CA GLU A 201 -4.98 -11.74 -10.01
C GLU A 201 -4.27 -10.52 -10.60
N LEU A 202 -4.39 -10.28 -11.91
CA LEU A 202 -3.76 -9.10 -12.54
C LEU A 202 -4.36 -7.80 -11.98
N LEU A 203 -5.68 -7.71 -11.90
CA LEU A 203 -6.36 -6.55 -11.32
C LEU A 203 -6.00 -6.34 -9.84
N LEU A 204 -5.84 -7.43 -9.08
CA LEU A 204 -5.41 -7.36 -7.69
C LEU A 204 -3.94 -6.92 -7.57
N ARG A 205 -3.04 -7.41 -8.44
CA ARG A 205 -1.64 -6.95 -8.47
C ARG A 205 -1.53 -5.49 -8.88
N GLU A 206 -2.33 -5.03 -9.85
CA GLU A 206 -2.42 -3.61 -10.23
C GLU A 206 -2.82 -2.73 -9.03
N LEU A 207 -3.79 -3.17 -8.21
CA LEU A 207 -4.15 -2.44 -6.98
C LEU A 207 -2.98 -2.42 -5.99
N GLY A 208 -2.29 -3.55 -5.78
CA GLY A 208 -1.10 -3.61 -4.93
C GLY A 208 0.01 -2.65 -5.40
N GLN A 209 0.27 -2.60 -6.70
CA GLN A 209 1.22 -1.64 -7.31
C GLN A 209 0.78 -0.20 -7.09
N SER A 210 -0.51 0.10 -7.28
CA SER A 210 -1.07 1.44 -7.07
C SER A 210 -0.92 1.91 -5.63
N ARG A 211 -1.12 1.01 -4.65
CA ARG A 211 -0.89 1.26 -3.22
C ARG A 211 0.59 1.53 -2.93
N ALA A 212 1.50 0.72 -3.48
CA ALA A 212 2.92 0.95 -3.33
C ALA A 212 3.38 2.28 -3.93
N SER A 213 2.88 2.62 -5.13
CA SER A 213 3.10 3.93 -5.75
C SER A 213 2.62 5.05 -4.84
N SER A 214 1.40 4.95 -4.31
CA SER A 214 0.83 5.99 -3.45
C SER A 214 1.68 6.25 -2.21
N ILE A 215 2.27 5.21 -1.60
CA ILE A 215 3.23 5.34 -0.49
C ILE A 215 4.51 6.03 -0.97
N LYS A 216 5.09 5.56 -2.07
CA LYS A 216 6.33 6.09 -2.62
C LYS A 216 6.19 7.56 -2.98
N ASP A 217 5.16 7.90 -3.75
CA ASP A 217 4.84 9.25 -4.21
C ASP A 217 4.67 10.17 -3.00
N TYR A 218 3.97 9.73 -1.95
CA TYR A 218 3.84 10.52 -0.73
C TYR A 218 5.18 10.77 -0.03
N LEU A 219 6.02 9.73 0.12
CA LEU A 219 7.32 9.84 0.79
C LEU A 219 8.33 10.70 0.02
N VAL A 220 8.29 10.68 -1.30
CA VAL A 220 9.17 11.50 -2.16
C VAL A 220 8.63 12.93 -2.27
N ASP A 221 7.36 13.09 -2.65
CA ASP A 221 6.80 14.41 -2.97
C ASP A 221 6.48 15.22 -1.72
N THR A 222 5.85 14.60 -0.72
CA THR A 222 5.49 15.27 0.55
C THR A 222 6.60 15.09 1.57
N GLY A 223 7.05 13.84 1.75
CA GLY A 223 8.09 13.47 2.70
C GLY A 223 9.48 13.98 2.33
N LYS A 224 9.73 14.43 1.10
CA LYS A 224 11.03 14.93 0.62
C LYS A 224 12.18 13.95 0.84
N LEU A 225 11.91 12.65 0.73
CA LEU A 225 12.95 11.64 0.63
C LEU A 225 13.47 11.58 -0.80
N GLU A 226 14.74 11.25 -0.95
CA GLU A 226 15.33 10.99 -2.25
C GLU A 226 14.67 9.76 -2.88
N ASP A 227 14.32 9.82 -4.17
CA ASP A 227 13.66 8.73 -4.90
C ASP A 227 14.45 7.41 -4.81
N ALA A 228 15.79 7.51 -4.88
CA ALA A 228 16.72 6.39 -4.75
C ALA A 228 16.78 5.78 -3.33
N ARG A 229 16.00 6.28 -2.36
CA ARG A 229 15.89 5.69 -1.01
C ARG A 229 14.58 4.94 -0.79
N VAL A 230 13.65 4.99 -1.76
CA VAL A 230 12.32 4.40 -1.63
C VAL A 230 12.04 3.47 -2.82
N TYR A 231 11.97 2.18 -2.53
CA TYR A 231 11.89 1.11 -3.52
C TYR A 231 10.57 0.36 -3.42
N PHE A 232 10.05 -0.03 -4.57
CA PHE A 232 8.96 -0.99 -4.66
C PHE A 232 9.55 -2.36 -4.95
N VAL A 233 9.31 -3.33 -4.06
CA VAL A 233 9.87 -4.69 -4.20
C VAL A 233 8.97 -5.54 -5.10
N ASP A 234 7.72 -5.74 -4.70
CA ASP A 234 6.70 -6.45 -5.48
C ASP A 234 5.28 -6.13 -4.97
N ALA A 235 4.28 -6.45 -5.80
CA ALA A 235 2.88 -6.48 -5.42
C ALA A 235 2.45 -7.92 -5.15
N ARG A 236 1.98 -8.19 -3.93
CA ARG A 236 1.54 -9.51 -3.52
C ARG A 236 0.06 -9.55 -3.14
N LEU A 237 -0.48 -10.77 -3.18
CA LEU A 237 -1.79 -11.07 -2.60
C LEU A 237 -1.60 -11.44 -1.13
N GLY A 238 -2.30 -10.72 -0.26
CA GLY A 238 -2.35 -10.96 1.18
C GLY A 238 -3.77 -11.27 1.65
N GLN A 239 -3.98 -11.13 2.96
CA GLN A 239 -5.29 -11.29 3.59
C GLN A 239 -5.82 -9.94 4.07
N ALA A 240 -7.14 -9.79 4.03
CA ALA A 240 -7.82 -8.66 4.62
C ALA A 240 -7.86 -8.81 6.14
N GLN A 241 -7.79 -7.68 6.86
CA GLN A 241 -8.11 -7.62 8.27
C GLN A 241 -9.62 -7.84 8.52
N PRO A 242 -10.05 -8.10 9.77
CA PRO A 242 -11.47 -8.27 10.09
C PRO A 242 -12.36 -7.08 9.69
N ASP A 243 -11.81 -5.87 9.66
CA ASP A 243 -12.50 -4.65 9.20
C ASP A 243 -12.45 -4.45 7.67
N GLY A 244 -11.90 -5.43 6.93
CA GLY A 244 -11.75 -5.43 5.49
C GLY A 244 -10.49 -4.73 4.98
N LYS A 245 -9.80 -3.93 5.80
CA LYS A 245 -8.61 -3.20 5.38
C LYS A 245 -7.47 -4.12 4.99
N VAL A 246 -6.58 -3.62 4.15
CA VAL A 246 -5.43 -4.38 3.67
C VAL A 246 -4.15 -3.66 4.06
N VAL A 247 -3.22 -4.42 4.65
CA VAL A 247 -1.95 -3.90 5.15
C VAL A 247 -0.87 -4.15 4.12
N SER A 248 -0.23 -3.09 3.66
CA SER A 248 1.02 -3.15 2.90
C SER A 248 2.19 -2.99 3.86
N PRO A 249 3.02 -4.04 4.06
CA PRO A 249 4.18 -3.93 4.94
C PRO A 249 5.29 -3.10 4.30
N LEU A 250 6.11 -2.52 5.17
CA LEU A 250 7.31 -1.78 4.83
C LEU A 250 8.51 -2.50 5.44
N HIS A 251 9.63 -2.49 4.72
CA HIS A 251 10.88 -3.07 5.18
C HIS A 251 11.99 -2.02 5.13
N LEU A 252 12.95 -2.11 6.05
CA LEU A 252 14.16 -1.29 6.02
C LEU A 252 15.33 -2.11 5.52
N ASP A 253 16.14 -1.50 4.66
CA ASP A 253 17.41 -2.04 4.21
C ASP A 253 18.54 -1.01 4.40
N SER A 254 19.78 -1.46 4.26
CA SER A 254 21.00 -0.64 4.38
C SER A 254 22.01 -1.03 3.30
N GLU A 255 22.67 -0.05 2.68
CA GLU A 255 23.81 -0.32 1.77
C GLU A 255 25.01 -0.98 2.48
#